data_AF-A0A0A9Y721-F1
#
_entry.id   AF-A0A0A9Y721-F1
#
_cell.length_a   1.000
_cell.length_b   1.000
_cell.length_c   1.000
_cell.angle_alpha   90.00
_cell.angle_beta   90.00
_cell.angle_gamma   90.00
#
_symmetry.space_group_name_H-M   'P 1'
#
loop_
_entity.id
_entity.type
_entity.pdbx_description
1 polymer ?
#
loop_
_entity_poly.entity_id
_entity_poly.type
_entity_poly.pdbx_seq_one_letter_code
_entity_poly.pdbx_strand_id
1 'polypeptide(L)'
;MGQYVMPTWYHSPFPEEYCKTHRLYFCEYCLSFFIHQIELLHHERSCTLRHPPGDEIYRSKEINVEIAMFEVDGQKERVYCENLCYIAKLFLDHKTLHEDTSIFLFYILCELTPRGYV
;
A
#
# COMPACT_ATOMS: atom_id res chain seq x y z
N MET A 1 9.05 0.64 -4.15
CA MET A 1 8.33 0.31 -2.91
C MET A 1 9.27 -0.50 -2.06
N GLY A 2 9.63 0.01 -0.88
CA GLY A 2 10.79 -0.51 -0.14
C GLY A 2 12.03 -0.55 -1.06
N GLN A 3 12.71 -1.70 -1.07
CA GLN A 3 13.90 -1.94 -1.90
C GLN A 3 13.61 -2.24 -3.38
N TYR A 4 12.35 -2.33 -3.80
CA TYR A 4 11.97 -2.79 -5.14
C TYR A 4 11.59 -1.64 -6.08
N VAL A 5 11.96 -1.78 -7.35
CA VAL A 5 11.49 -0.95 -8.46
C VAL A 5 10.65 -1.83 -9.37
N MET A 6 9.38 -1.46 -9.57
CA MET A 6 8.41 -2.29 -10.28
C MET A 6 7.93 -1.55 -11.53
N PRO A 7 8.09 -2.12 -12.74
CA PRO A 7 7.41 -1.61 -13.92
C PRO A 7 5.91 -1.87 -13.79
N THR A 8 5.10 -0.89 -14.17
CA THR A 8 3.64 -0.97 -14.12
C THR A 8 3.10 -1.55 -15.43
N TRP A 9 1.95 -2.23 -15.35
CA TRP A 9 1.37 -2.92 -16.51
C TRP A 9 0.17 -2.16 -17.09
N TYR A 10 -0.60 -1.50 -16.22
CA TYR A 10 -1.82 -0.80 -16.59
C TYR A 10 -1.83 0.63 -16.06
N HIS A 11 -2.69 1.45 -16.66
CA HIS A 11 -2.95 2.80 -16.16
C HIS A 11 -3.75 2.76 -14.86
N SER A 12 -3.35 3.61 -13.91
CA SER A 12 -4.09 3.91 -12.69
C SER A 12 -4.37 5.41 -12.63
N PRO A 13 -5.61 5.83 -12.32
CA PRO A 13 -6.02 7.24 -12.31
C PRO A 13 -5.56 7.94 -11.03
N PHE A 14 -4.25 8.10 -10.86
CA PHE A 14 -3.71 8.96 -9.81
C PHE A 14 -4.21 10.42 -9.98
N PRO A 15 -4.14 11.25 -8.93
CA PRO A 15 -4.43 12.68 -9.07
C PRO A 15 -3.55 13.33 -10.16
N GLU A 16 -4.07 14.36 -10.84
CA GLU A 16 -3.46 14.91 -12.07
C GLU A 16 -1.99 15.30 -11.92
N GLU A 17 -1.61 15.80 -10.73
CA GLU A 17 -0.23 16.18 -10.39
C GLU A 17 0.76 15.02 -10.47
N TYR A 18 0.30 13.78 -10.26
CA TYR A 18 1.10 12.56 -10.33
C TYR A 18 1.06 11.88 -11.70
N CYS A 19 0.07 12.18 -12.55
CA CYS A 19 -0.08 11.54 -13.87
C CYS A 19 1.03 11.91 -14.85
N LYS A 20 1.73 13.02 -14.63
CA LYS A 20 2.77 13.54 -15.53
C LYS A 20 4.15 12.94 -15.27
N THR A 21 4.34 12.22 -14.17
CA THR A 21 5.62 11.59 -13.84
C THR A 21 5.70 10.15 -14.36
N HIS A 22 6.89 9.75 -14.80
CA HIS A 22 7.18 8.37 -15.20
C HIS A 22 7.46 7.45 -14.00
N ARG A 23 7.61 8.00 -12.80
CA ARG A 23 7.97 7.25 -11.59
C ARG A 23 7.31 7.85 -10.35
N LEU A 24 6.74 6.98 -9.53
CA LEU A 24 6.21 7.29 -8.21
C LEU A 24 6.98 6.52 -7.14
N TYR A 25 7.11 7.13 -5.98
CA TYR A 25 7.78 6.58 -4.81
C TYR A 25 6.73 6.32 -3.73
N PHE A 26 6.66 5.09 -3.22
CA PHE A 26 5.64 4.67 -2.26
C PHE A 26 6.29 4.30 -0.93
N CYS A 27 5.68 4.74 0.17
CA CYS A 27 5.94 4.18 1.49
C CYS A 27 5.42 2.75 1.54
N GLU A 28 6.24 1.81 2.02
CA GLU A 28 5.87 0.39 2.11
C GLU A 28 4.82 0.11 3.19
N TYR A 29 4.68 1.00 4.19
CA TYR A 29 3.75 0.78 5.30
C TYR A 29 2.44 1.53 5.15
N CYS A 30 2.44 2.84 4.87
CA CYS A 30 1.21 3.64 4.81
C CYS A 30 0.64 3.80 3.38
N LEU A 31 1.38 3.32 2.38
CA LEU A 31 1.05 3.38 0.95
C LEU A 31 0.95 4.80 0.36
N SER A 32 1.27 5.84 1.13
CA SER A 32 1.40 7.20 0.60
C SER A 32 2.47 7.26 -0.49
N PHE A 33 2.21 8.09 -1.50
CA PHE A 33 3.04 8.19 -2.69
C PHE A 33 3.51 9.61 -2.96
N PHE A 34 4.68 9.69 -3.61
CA PHE A 34 5.44 10.92 -3.80
C PHE A 34 6.05 10.97 -5.20
N ILE A 35 6.28 12.18 -5.71
CA ILE A 35 6.90 12.39 -7.02
C ILE A 35 8.42 12.26 -6.89
N HIS A 36 8.99 12.78 -5.80
CA HIS A 36 10.43 12.80 -5.58
C HIS A 36 10.86 11.88 -4.45
N GLN A 37 12.00 11.21 -4.62
CA GLN A 37 12.57 10.32 -3.60
C GLN A 37 12.83 11.03 -2.27
N ILE A 38 13.19 12.31 -2.30
CA ILE A 38 13.48 13.08 -1.08
C ILE A 38 12.22 13.26 -0.20
N GLU A 39 11.04 13.35 -0.82
CA GLU A 39 9.76 13.44 -0.11
C GLU A 39 9.46 12.14 0.63
N LEU A 40 9.68 10.99 -0.03
CA LEU A 40 9.58 9.68 0.61
C LEU A 40 10.56 9.56 1.78
N LEU A 41 11.83 9.94 1.60
CA LEU A 41 12.84 9.89 2.67
C LEU A 41 12.48 10.80 3.85
N HIS A 42 11.83 11.94 3.60
CA HIS A 42 11.34 12.81 4.66
C HIS A 42 10.14 12.16 5.39
N HIS A 43 9.20 11.62 4.63
CA HIS A 43 8.04 10.90 5.16
C HIS A 43 8.45 9.70 6.03
N GLU A 44 9.42 8.89 5.62
CA GLU A 44 9.88 7.72 6.39
C GLU A 44 10.44 8.07 7.78
N ARG A 45 10.93 9.31 7.97
CA ARG A 45 11.43 9.78 9.28
C ARG A 45 10.30 10.07 10.27
N SER A 46 9.12 10.43 9.78
CA SER A 46 7.95 10.76 10.60
C SER A 46 6.87 9.68 10.58
N CYS A 47 6.89 8.78 9.60
CA CYS A 47 5.96 7.67 9.48
C CYS A 47 6.15 6.66 10.61
N THR A 48 5.11 6.49 11.42
CA THR A 48 5.09 5.58 12.57
C THR A 48 4.56 4.19 12.23
N LEU A 49 3.90 4.02 11.08
CA LEU A 49 3.34 2.73 10.66
C LEU A 49 4.44 1.73 10.32
N ARG A 50 4.29 0.50 10.82
CA ARG A 50 5.19 -0.65 10.55
C ARG A 50 4.41 -1.91 10.17
N HIS A 51 3.10 -1.77 9.98
CA HIS A 51 2.16 -2.76 9.51
C HIS A 51 0.95 -2.05 8.89
N PRO A 52 0.12 -2.74 8.10
CA PRO A 52 -1.17 -2.22 7.67
C PRO A 52 -2.02 -1.78 8.87
N PRO A 53 -2.87 -0.76 8.73
CA PRO A 53 -3.83 -0.42 9.77
C PRO A 53 -4.89 -1.53 9.93
N GLY A 54 -5.85 -1.35 10.83
CA GLY A 54 -6.89 -2.35 11.09
C GLY A 54 -6.46 -3.46 12.04
N ASP A 55 -7.19 -4.57 12.01
CA ASP A 55 -7.06 -5.66 12.98
C ASP A 55 -6.27 -6.83 12.39
N GLU A 56 -5.26 -7.31 13.11
CA GLU A 56 -4.59 -8.56 12.76
C GLU A 56 -5.51 -9.74 13.08
N ILE A 57 -6.05 -10.38 12.05
CA ILE A 57 -7.03 -11.48 12.20
C ILE A 57 -6.40 -12.86 12.03
N TYR A 58 -5.16 -12.93 11.55
CA TYR A 58 -4.43 -14.18 11.36
C TYR A 58 -2.93 -13.98 11.53
N ARG A 59 -2.28 -14.95 12.16
CA ARG A 59 -0.83 -15.08 12.21
C ARG A 59 -0.45 -16.55 12.09
N SER A 60 0.53 -16.84 11.25
CA SER A 60 1.15 -18.17 11.19
C SER A 60 2.66 -18.06 11.08
N LYS A 61 3.35 -18.97 11.77
CA LYS A 61 4.80 -19.08 11.75
C LYS A 61 5.18 -20.44 11.19
N GLU A 62 5.72 -20.42 9.98
CA GLU A 62 6.34 -21.55 9.33
C GLU A 62 7.85 -21.54 9.56
N ILE A 63 8.55 -22.60 9.12
CA ILE A 63 9.98 -22.82 9.42
C ILE A 63 10.86 -21.61 9.06
N ASN A 64 10.56 -20.91 7.96
CA ASN A 64 11.38 -19.81 7.44
C ASN A 64 10.59 -18.51 7.18
N VAL A 65 9.29 -18.48 7.49
CA VAL A 65 8.45 -17.32 7.18
C VAL A 65 7.39 -17.16 8.26
N GLU A 66 7.18 -15.92 8.69
CA GLU A 66 6.07 -15.56 9.57
C GLU A 66 5.15 -14.64 8.77
N ILE A 67 3.90 -15.04 8.60
CA ILE A 67 2.89 -14.30 7.84
C ILE A 67 1.78 -13.81 8.76
N ALA A 68 1.23 -12.65 8.42
CA ALA A 68 0.07 -12.08 9.10
C ALA A 68 -0.97 -11.59 8.09
N MET A 69 -2.24 -11.64 8.46
CA MET A 69 -3.33 -11.04 7.69
C MET A 69 -3.98 -9.93 8.52
N PHE A 70 -4.11 -8.75 7.91
CA PHE A 70 -4.80 -7.61 8.50
C PHE A 70 -6.15 -7.42 7.79
N GLU A 71 -7.23 -7.31 8.56
CA GLU A 71 -8.53 -6.86 8.08
C GLU A 71 -8.62 -5.34 8.22
N VAL A 72 -8.76 -4.65 7.10
CA VAL A 72 -8.80 -3.20 7.01
C VAL A 72 -10.16 -2.76 6.51
N ASP A 73 -10.86 -2.02 7.36
CA ASP A 73 -12.16 -1.43 7.03
C ASP A 73 -11.97 -0.15 6.23
N GLY A 74 -12.41 -0.15 4.96
CA GLY A 74 -12.29 0.99 4.07
C GLY A 74 -13.06 2.23 4.54
N GLN A 75 -14.08 2.07 5.40
CA GLN A 75 -14.77 3.21 6.00
C GLN A 75 -13.88 3.90 7.05
N LYS A 76 -13.10 3.14 7.81
CA LYS A 76 -12.22 3.66 8.88
C LYS A 76 -10.89 4.15 8.33
N GLU A 77 -10.29 3.39 7.42
CA GLU A 77 -8.94 3.60 6.90
C GLU A 77 -8.94 4.06 5.44
N ARG A 78 -9.81 5.05 5.15
CA ARG A 78 -10.11 5.53 3.80
C ARG A 78 -8.86 5.82 2.95
N VAL A 79 -7.93 6.61 3.49
CA VAL A 79 -6.72 7.04 2.75
C VAL A 79 -5.84 5.84 2.41
N TYR A 80 -5.66 4.91 3.35
CA TYR A 80 -4.87 3.70 3.12
C TYR A 80 -5.50 2.83 2.01
N CYS A 81 -6.82 2.62 2.08
CA CYS A 81 -7.56 1.82 1.13
C CYS A 81 -7.63 2.45 -0.27
N GLU A 82 -7.75 3.78 -0.38
CA GLU A 82 -7.66 4.52 -1.64
C GLU A 82 -6.26 4.37 -2.26
N ASN A 83 -5.20 4.60 -1.48
CA ASN A 83 -3.81 4.41 -1.92
C ASN A 83 -3.55 2.98 -2.41
N LEU A 84 -4.01 1.98 -1.66
CA LEU A 84 -3.94 0.58 -2.06
C LEU A 84 -4.67 0.33 -3.39
N CYS A 85 -5.84 0.93 -3.58
CA CYS A 85 -6.60 0.77 -4.81
C CYS A 85 -5.87 1.37 -6.02
N TYR A 86 -5.21 2.52 -5.86
CA TYR A 86 -4.37 3.09 -6.92
C TYR A 86 -3.20 2.18 -7.29
N ILE A 87 -2.52 1.61 -6.28
CA ILE A 87 -1.42 0.65 -6.51
C ILE A 87 -1.95 -0.59 -7.22
N ALA A 88 -3.03 -1.19 -6.73
CA ALA A 88 -3.61 -2.40 -7.30
C ALA A 88 -4.00 -2.21 -8.78
N LYS A 89 -4.53 -1.04 -9.15
CA LYS A 89 -4.91 -0.74 -10.54
C LYS A 89 -3.73 -0.71 -11.51
N LEU A 90 -2.50 -0.46 -11.04
CA LEU A 90 -1.29 -0.54 -11.87
C LEU A 90 -0.99 -1.96 -12.37
N PHE A 91 -1.53 -2.98 -11.69
CA PHE A 91 -1.28 -4.39 -11.96
C PHE A 91 -2.54 -5.18 -12.35
N LEU A 92 -3.72 -4.56 -12.25
CA LEU A 92 -5.01 -5.16 -12.58
C LEU A 92 -5.71 -4.38 -13.71
N ASP A 93 -5.99 -5.08 -14.81
CA ASP A 93 -6.70 -4.51 -15.96
C ASP A 93 -8.16 -4.17 -15.62
N HIS A 94 -8.89 -5.18 -15.15
CA HIS A 94 -10.34 -5.12 -14.92
C HIS A 94 -10.73 -4.64 -13.52
N LYS A 95 -9.84 -3.98 -12.78
CA LYS A 95 -10.21 -3.34 -11.51
C LYS A 95 -10.95 -2.05 -11.79
N THR A 96 -12.25 -2.02 -11.50
CA THR A 96 -13.02 -0.77 -11.45
C THR A 96 -12.67 -0.05 -10.15
N LEU A 97 -12.10 1.15 -10.27
CA LEU A 97 -11.92 2.04 -9.13
C LEU A 97 -13.26 2.68 -8.82
N HIS A 98 -13.96 2.14 -7.83
CA HIS A 98 -15.02 2.86 -7.16
C HIS A 98 -14.33 3.92 -6.29
N GLU A 99 -14.64 5.20 -6.49
CA GLU A 99 -14.11 6.29 -5.64
C GLU A 99 -14.52 6.13 -4.16
N ASP A 100 -15.47 5.26 -3.89
CA ASP A 100 -15.90 4.91 -2.54
C ASP A 100 -15.36 3.55 -2.10
N THR A 101 -14.26 3.55 -1.35
CA THR A 101 -13.70 2.36 -0.71
C THR A 101 -14.43 1.97 0.57
N SER A 102 -15.38 2.79 1.05
CA SER A 102 -16.01 2.61 2.37
C SER A 102 -16.88 1.37 2.51
N ILE A 103 -17.30 0.78 1.40
CA ILE A 103 -18.13 -0.43 1.39
C ILE A 103 -17.30 -1.73 1.39
N PHE A 104 -15.97 -1.63 1.37
CA PHE A 104 -15.08 -2.77 1.22
C PHE A 104 -14.28 -3.07 2.50
N LEU A 105 -14.13 -4.36 2.78
CA LEU A 105 -13.09 -4.89 3.67
C LEU A 105 -11.90 -5.33 2.82
N PHE A 106 -10.71 -4.92 3.23
CA PHE A 106 -9.46 -5.30 2.58
C PHE A 106 -8.69 -6.26 3.48
N TYR A 107 -8.23 -7.37 2.90
CA TYR A 107 -7.42 -8.36 3.59
C TYR A 107 -5.98 -8.25 3.09
N ILE A 108 -5.10 -7.70 3.93
CA ILE A 108 -3.70 -7.44 3.60
C ILE A 108 -2.84 -8.57 4.16
N LEU A 109 -2.24 -9.36 3.27
CA LEU A 109 -1.24 -10.36 3.63
C LEU A 109 0.13 -9.70 3.72
N CYS A 110 0.81 -9.89 4.84
CA CYS A 110 2.17 -9.40 5.06
C CYS A 110 3.11 -10.51 5.52
N GLU A 111 4.38 -10.37 5.18
CA GLU A 111 5.48 -11.11 5.76
C GLU A 111 6.11 -10.28 6.89
N LEU A 112 6.32 -10.88 8.06
CA LEU A 112 7.05 -10.24 9.15
C LEU A 112 8.55 -10.32 8.87
N THR A 113 9.17 -9.15 8.70
CA THR A 113 10.62 -9.01 8.57
C THR A 113 11.20 -8.25 9.77
N PRO A 114 12.53 -8.24 9.97
CA PRO A 114 13.17 -7.44 11.02
C PRO A 114 12.88 -5.93 10.94
N ARG A 115 12.41 -5.41 9.80
CA ARG A 115 12.08 -3.99 9.60
C ARG A 115 10.61 -3.65 9.89
N GLY A 116 9.74 -4.67 9.97
CA GLY A 116 8.30 -4.52 10.08
C GLY A 116 7.56 -5.54 9.20
N TYR A 117 6.25 -5.39 9.10
CA TYR A 117 5.41 -6.16 8.20
C TYR A 117 5.48 -5.53 6.80
N VAL A 118 5.88 -6.32 5.83
CA VAL A 118 6.10 -5.92 4.43
C VAL A 118 5.28 -6.78 3.48
#